data_AF-A0A2Z6E7Y3-F1
#
_entry.id   AF-A0A2Z6E7Y3-F1
#
_cell.length_a   1.000
_cell.length_b   1.000
_cell.length_c   1.000
_cell.angle_alpha   90.00
_cell.angle_beta   90.00
_cell.angle_gamma   90.00
#
_symmetry.space_group_name_H-M   'P 1'
#
loop_
_entity.id
_entity.type
_entity.pdbx_description
1 polymer ?
#
loop_
_entity_poly.entity_id
_entity_poly.type
_entity_poly.pdbx_seq_one_letter_code
_entity_poly.pdbx_strand_id
1 'polypeptide(L)'
;MPRLPAFFLAATCAMATGAAIADGEVATLPVQPLEHPELHALVEAVSEDALRTTLTALVGFGTRHTLSDTRSTKRGIGAARRYVASRFADIGATCGGCLQVSTPSRSFTGPRLPGPTEIVDVIAVKRGSSDPQRVIVMTAHLDSRASDVMDAEREAPGADDDASGVAALIEVARLLARTDNRATLVFAALSGEEQGLYGGKLLAEYALAQGWQVEADLNNDIVGNSLGQDGVRDGTHVRVFSEGTRSDETPAQAAYRRYHGGEVDSPSRNLARYMAALAETYLPDFHVRMVYRTDRYGRGGDQVPFLEAGFPAVRVTESREDYTRQHQDLRSEHGVRYGDTLDGIDWHYLARVSALNALTMAALSRAPAPPAGVDIEGALASDTTVRWQRVPGAAGYRVHWRDTTAPQWQFARAVGDVDRSVLAHVVIDDAFFGVSAVSADGYESPVVFPGAAGRFGREAPPKP
;
A
#
# COMPACT_ATOMS: atom_id res chain seq x y z
N MET A 1 -12.12 77.25 68.28
CA MET A 1 -13.07 76.64 69.25
C MET A 1 -14.18 75.98 68.45
N PRO A 2 -14.75 74.79 68.78
CA PRO A 2 -14.35 73.65 69.63
C PRO A 2 -14.14 72.35 68.79
N ARG A 3 -13.25 71.38 69.10
CA ARG A 3 -13.21 70.27 70.09
C ARG A 3 -14.00 68.97 69.76
N LEU A 4 -13.21 67.89 69.56
CA LEU A 4 -13.34 66.46 70.00
C LEU A 4 -14.25 65.49 69.19
N PRO A 5 -14.05 64.14 69.26
CA PRO A 5 -12.92 63.35 69.78
C PRO A 5 -12.41 62.20 68.87
N ALA A 6 -11.27 61.63 69.29
CA ALA A 6 -10.64 60.42 68.78
C ALA A 6 -11.41 59.14 69.14
N PHE A 7 -11.37 58.14 68.25
CA PHE A 7 -11.65 56.75 68.56
C PHE A 7 -10.48 55.87 68.09
N PHE A 8 -9.91 55.14 69.04
CA PHE A 8 -9.03 53.99 68.83
C PHE A 8 -9.80 52.88 68.11
N LEU A 9 -9.20 52.26 67.10
CA LEU A 9 -9.59 50.91 66.66
C LEU A 9 -8.36 50.04 66.49
N ALA A 10 -8.43 48.88 67.15
CA ALA A 10 -7.37 47.90 67.31
C ALA A 10 -6.98 47.22 65.98
N ALA A 11 -5.69 46.91 65.86
CA ALA A 11 -5.14 46.08 64.81
C ALA A 11 -5.54 44.61 65.02
N THR A 12 -6.37 44.06 64.14
CA THR A 12 -6.59 42.62 64.03
C THR A 12 -5.70 42.08 62.92
N CYS A 13 -4.67 41.33 63.30
CA CYS A 13 -3.77 40.61 62.41
C CYS A 13 -4.56 39.44 61.78
N ALA A 14 -4.93 39.56 60.50
CA ALA A 14 -5.51 38.45 59.75
C ALA A 14 -4.35 37.61 59.17
N MET A 15 -4.21 36.38 59.68
CA MET A 15 -3.31 35.38 59.09
C MET A 15 -3.81 35.03 57.69
N ALA A 16 -3.03 35.39 56.68
CA ALA A 16 -3.23 34.91 55.31
C ALA A 16 -2.87 33.41 55.26
N THR A 17 -3.89 32.56 55.27
CA THR A 17 -3.76 31.17 54.85
C THR A 17 -3.44 31.15 53.36
N GLY A 18 -2.20 30.81 53.01
CA GLY A 18 -1.82 30.52 51.64
C GLY A 18 -2.63 29.34 51.13
N ALA A 19 -3.57 29.60 50.22
CA ALA A 19 -4.19 28.57 49.42
C ALA A 19 -3.11 28.03 48.49
N ALA A 20 -2.68 26.79 48.71
CA ALA A 20 -1.91 26.04 47.75
C ALA A 20 -2.77 25.91 46.48
N ILE A 21 -2.33 26.55 45.41
CA ILE A 21 -2.87 26.33 44.07
C ILE A 21 -2.41 24.91 43.73
N ALA A 22 -3.33 23.95 43.76
CA ALA A 22 -3.05 22.62 43.26
C ALA A 22 -2.69 22.76 41.79
N ASP A 23 -1.49 22.32 41.41
CA ASP A 23 -1.10 22.13 40.02
C ASP A 23 -2.08 21.13 39.41
N GLY A 24 -3.12 21.63 38.75
CA GLY A 24 -4.01 20.80 37.96
C GLY A 24 -3.21 20.24 36.79
N GLU A 25 -3.07 18.92 36.72
CA GLU A 25 -2.60 18.24 35.50
C GLU A 25 -3.45 18.75 34.32
N VAL A 26 -2.83 19.52 33.44
CA VAL A 26 -3.44 19.85 32.15
C VAL A 26 -3.56 18.53 31.39
N ALA A 27 -4.78 18.00 31.32
CA ALA A 27 -5.04 16.78 30.54
C ALA A 27 -4.60 17.03 29.10
N THR A 28 -3.52 16.35 28.68
CA THR A 28 -3.01 16.42 27.31
C THR A 28 -4.05 15.81 26.38
N LEU A 29 -4.53 16.59 25.41
CA LEU A 29 -5.49 16.09 24.43
C LEU A 29 -4.86 14.94 23.61
N PRO A 30 -5.63 13.90 23.26
CA PRO A 30 -5.17 12.85 22.37
C PRO A 30 -4.64 13.40 21.04
N VAL A 31 -3.51 12.87 20.58
CA VAL A 31 -2.98 13.16 19.24
C VAL A 31 -4.02 12.80 18.17
N GLN A 32 -4.13 13.65 17.16
CA GLN A 32 -4.98 13.43 16.00
C GLN A 32 -4.11 13.26 14.74
N PRO A 33 -4.58 12.50 13.75
CA PRO A 33 -4.00 12.48 12.42
C PRO A 33 -4.03 13.88 11.81
N LEU A 34 -2.98 14.21 11.09
CA LEU A 34 -2.80 15.50 10.45
C LEU A 34 -2.76 15.32 8.94
N GLU A 35 -3.21 16.36 8.25
CA GLU A 35 -2.91 16.52 6.83
C GLU A 35 -1.49 17.05 6.68
N HIS A 36 -0.74 16.47 5.75
CA HIS A 36 0.70 16.71 5.60
C HIS A 36 0.99 17.46 4.30
N PRO A 37 1.42 18.75 4.35
CA PRO A 37 1.73 19.52 3.16
C PRO A 37 2.78 18.86 2.24
N GLU A 38 3.73 18.11 2.80
CA GLU A 38 4.73 17.39 2.03
C GLU A 38 4.15 16.23 1.20
N LEU A 39 2.99 15.70 1.57
CA LEU A 39 2.30 14.68 0.77
C LEU A 39 1.60 15.29 -0.45
N HIS A 40 1.05 16.51 -0.33
CA HIS A 40 0.58 17.28 -1.49
C HIS A 40 1.72 17.59 -2.46
N ALA A 41 2.85 18.09 -1.93
CA ALA A 41 4.03 18.37 -2.75
C ALA A 41 4.58 17.11 -3.44
N LEU A 42 4.48 15.95 -2.79
CA LEU A 42 4.88 14.67 -3.38
C LEU A 42 3.99 14.28 -4.57
N VAL A 43 2.68 14.46 -4.45
CA VAL A 43 1.70 14.22 -5.52
C VAL A 43 1.99 15.11 -6.73
N GLU A 44 2.23 16.41 -6.50
CA GLU A 44 2.53 17.38 -7.56
C GLU A 44 3.90 17.14 -8.24
N ALA A 45 4.82 16.45 -7.57
CA ALA A 45 6.18 16.21 -8.07
C ALA A 45 6.30 15.06 -9.08
N VAL A 46 5.23 14.29 -9.31
CA VAL A 46 5.19 13.23 -10.32
C VAL A 46 5.35 13.83 -11.72
N SER A 47 6.29 13.30 -12.49
CA SER A 47 6.64 13.82 -13.81
C SER A 47 6.14 12.92 -14.93
N GLU A 48 5.20 13.43 -15.74
CA GLU A 48 4.78 12.77 -17.00
C GLU A 48 5.95 12.53 -17.95
N ASP A 49 6.93 13.44 -18.00
CA ASP A 49 8.12 13.29 -18.84
C ASP A 49 9.03 12.16 -18.35
N ALA A 50 9.17 11.97 -17.03
CA ALA A 50 9.91 10.86 -16.47
C ALA A 50 9.22 9.52 -16.80
N LEU A 51 7.90 9.46 -16.62
CA LEU A 51 7.07 8.30 -16.98
C LEU A 51 7.21 7.97 -18.47
N ARG A 52 7.06 8.97 -19.35
CA ARG A 52 7.22 8.81 -20.80
C ARG A 52 8.60 8.32 -21.18
N THR A 53 9.64 8.84 -20.55
CA THR A 53 11.03 8.43 -20.80
C THR A 53 11.23 6.95 -20.48
N THR A 54 10.79 6.52 -19.30
CA THR A 54 10.95 5.14 -18.85
C THR A 54 10.11 4.17 -19.69
N LEU A 55 8.83 4.48 -19.90
CA LEU A 55 7.92 3.63 -20.66
C LEU A 55 8.38 3.48 -22.12
N THR A 56 8.81 4.58 -22.76
CA THR A 56 9.37 4.53 -24.13
C THR A 56 10.62 3.65 -24.22
N ALA A 57 11.50 3.70 -23.21
CA ALA A 57 12.68 2.82 -23.19
C ALA A 57 12.28 1.34 -23.05
N LEU A 58 11.33 1.03 -22.16
CA LEU A 58 10.85 -0.33 -21.93
C LEU A 58 10.19 -0.93 -23.18
N VAL A 59 9.33 -0.16 -23.84
CA VAL A 59 8.70 -0.53 -25.13
C VAL A 59 9.76 -0.72 -26.22
N GLY A 60 10.83 0.08 -26.19
CA GLY A 60 11.94 0.02 -27.15
C GLY A 60 12.76 -1.27 -27.13
N PHE A 61 12.61 -2.13 -26.11
CA PHE A 61 13.21 -3.47 -26.11
C PHE A 61 12.49 -4.46 -27.03
N GLY A 62 11.36 -4.07 -27.63
CA GLY A 62 10.57 -4.80 -28.63
C GLY A 62 9.76 -5.97 -28.07
N THR A 63 10.40 -6.84 -27.28
CA THR A 63 9.72 -7.77 -26.38
C THR A 63 10.47 -7.85 -25.07
N ARG A 64 9.74 -8.01 -23.98
CA ARG A 64 10.28 -8.32 -22.66
C ARG A 64 9.82 -9.69 -22.19
N HIS A 65 9.40 -10.56 -23.12
CA HIS A 65 8.98 -11.92 -22.78
C HIS A 65 9.96 -12.64 -21.86
N THR A 66 9.47 -13.35 -20.85
CA THR A 66 10.32 -14.01 -19.84
C THR A 66 11.35 -14.95 -20.44
N LEU A 67 11.02 -15.58 -21.57
CA LEU A 67 11.91 -16.49 -22.30
C LEU A 67 12.75 -15.80 -23.40
N SER A 68 12.64 -14.49 -23.55
CA SER A 68 13.39 -13.73 -24.57
C SER A 68 14.87 -13.59 -24.21
N ASP A 69 15.65 -13.04 -25.15
CA ASP A 69 17.09 -12.95 -25.02
C ASP A 69 17.54 -12.20 -23.74
N THR A 70 18.53 -12.79 -23.05
CA THR A 70 19.08 -12.26 -21.79
C THR A 70 20.43 -11.54 -21.96
N ARG A 71 21.08 -11.68 -23.12
CA ARG A 71 22.47 -11.24 -23.38
C ARG A 71 22.54 -9.90 -24.12
N SER A 72 21.62 -9.65 -25.04
CA SER A 72 21.51 -8.44 -25.85
C SER A 72 21.36 -7.20 -24.97
N THR A 73 22.06 -6.12 -25.30
CA THR A 73 21.91 -4.84 -24.60
C THR A 73 20.75 -4.00 -25.12
N LYS A 74 20.05 -4.45 -26.18
CA LYS A 74 19.06 -3.65 -26.91
C LYS A 74 17.66 -4.28 -27.01
N ARG A 75 17.52 -5.57 -26.73
CA ARG A 75 16.27 -6.32 -26.89
C ARG A 75 16.14 -7.37 -25.80
N GLY A 76 14.90 -7.71 -25.45
CA GLY A 76 14.61 -8.83 -24.57
C GLY A 76 14.64 -8.47 -23.10
N ILE A 77 14.18 -9.41 -22.28
CA ILE A 77 14.03 -9.25 -20.84
C ILE A 77 15.37 -8.96 -20.15
N GLY A 78 16.50 -9.48 -20.67
CA GLY A 78 17.81 -9.17 -20.09
C GLY A 78 18.21 -7.71 -20.24
N ALA A 79 17.94 -7.11 -21.40
CA ALA A 79 18.17 -5.68 -21.62
C ALA A 79 17.31 -4.83 -20.69
N ALA A 80 16.03 -5.19 -20.57
CA ALA A 80 15.08 -4.53 -19.69
C ALA A 80 15.49 -4.59 -18.21
N ARG A 81 15.90 -5.77 -17.71
CA ARG A 81 16.40 -5.94 -16.33
C ARG A 81 17.59 -5.04 -16.03
N ARG A 82 18.57 -5.00 -16.95
CA ARG A 82 19.76 -4.12 -16.82
C ARG A 82 19.38 -2.65 -16.83
N TYR A 83 18.40 -2.26 -17.65
CA TYR A 83 17.89 -0.90 -17.68
C TYR A 83 17.23 -0.53 -16.34
N VAL A 84 16.31 -1.34 -15.81
CA VAL A 84 15.68 -1.07 -14.50
C VAL A 84 16.74 -0.98 -13.38
N ALA A 85 17.69 -1.91 -13.36
CA ALA A 85 18.77 -1.90 -12.37
C ALA A 85 19.63 -0.62 -12.46
N SER A 86 19.93 -0.15 -13.67
CA SER A 86 20.67 1.11 -13.85
C SER A 86 19.84 2.32 -13.43
N ARG A 87 18.54 2.35 -13.71
CA ARG A 87 17.66 3.44 -13.22
C ARG A 87 17.62 3.50 -11.71
N PHE A 88 17.51 2.36 -11.02
CA PHE A 88 17.58 2.35 -9.56
C PHE A 88 18.96 2.78 -9.02
N ALA A 89 20.05 2.36 -9.66
CA ALA A 89 21.40 2.80 -9.29
C ALA A 89 21.59 4.31 -9.48
N ASP A 90 21.12 4.87 -10.60
CA ASP A 90 21.14 6.32 -10.89
C ASP A 90 20.37 7.09 -9.83
N ILE A 91 19.15 6.64 -9.49
CA ILE A 91 18.33 7.24 -8.43
C ILE A 91 19.07 7.19 -7.09
N GLY A 92 19.61 6.01 -6.74
CA GLY A 92 20.39 5.79 -5.53
C GLY A 92 21.59 6.75 -5.42
N ALA A 93 22.29 7.00 -6.53
CA ALA A 93 23.40 7.96 -6.55
C ALA A 93 22.95 9.39 -6.20
N THR A 94 21.71 9.78 -6.52
CA THR A 94 21.18 11.12 -6.20
C THR A 94 20.89 11.34 -4.72
N CYS A 95 20.85 10.28 -3.92
CA CYS A 95 20.63 10.30 -2.47
C CYS A 95 21.83 9.74 -1.69
N GLY A 96 23.03 9.74 -2.27
CA GLY A 96 24.25 9.28 -1.59
C GLY A 96 24.32 7.76 -1.41
N GLY A 97 23.69 6.97 -2.28
CA GLY A 97 23.65 5.52 -2.22
C GLY A 97 22.53 4.96 -1.32
N CYS A 98 21.42 5.69 -1.16
CA CYS A 98 20.34 5.27 -0.26
C CYS A 98 19.54 4.05 -0.76
N LEU A 99 19.65 3.68 -2.04
CA LEU A 99 19.01 2.51 -2.62
C LEU A 99 20.01 1.36 -2.77
N GLN A 100 19.75 0.25 -2.09
CA GLN A 100 20.47 -1.00 -2.31
C GLN A 100 19.79 -1.79 -3.43
N VAL A 101 20.48 -1.91 -4.57
CA VAL A 101 19.98 -2.66 -5.74
C VAL A 101 20.44 -4.11 -5.66
N SER A 102 19.52 -5.05 -5.92
CA SER A 102 19.81 -6.48 -5.99
C SER A 102 18.95 -7.17 -7.05
N THR A 103 19.38 -8.35 -7.50
CA THR A 103 18.68 -9.13 -8.52
C THR A 103 18.55 -10.59 -8.06
N PRO A 104 17.66 -10.91 -7.11
CA PRO A 104 17.46 -12.29 -6.72
C PRO A 104 17.00 -13.11 -7.93
N SER A 105 17.44 -14.36 -7.98
CA SER A 105 17.04 -15.28 -9.03
C SER A 105 16.78 -16.68 -8.50
N ARG A 106 15.92 -17.41 -9.20
CA ARG A 106 15.67 -18.83 -8.97
C ARG A 106 15.18 -19.50 -10.24
N SER A 107 15.50 -20.78 -10.41
CA SER A 107 14.93 -21.59 -11.48
C SER A 107 13.55 -22.12 -11.12
N PHE A 108 12.62 -22.02 -12.06
CA PHE A 108 11.26 -22.55 -11.97
C PHE A 108 10.96 -23.54 -13.09
N THR A 109 9.98 -24.40 -12.85
CA THR A 109 9.41 -25.33 -13.84
C THR A 109 7.89 -25.23 -13.77
N GLY A 110 7.23 -25.31 -14.92
CA GLY A 110 5.77 -25.33 -14.98
C GLY A 110 5.23 -25.32 -16.40
N PRO A 111 3.90 -25.26 -16.56
CA PRO A 111 3.23 -25.54 -17.83
C PRO A 111 3.50 -24.51 -18.95
N ARG A 112 3.91 -23.28 -18.61
CA ARG A 112 4.28 -22.22 -19.58
C ARG A 112 5.79 -21.98 -19.66
N LEU A 113 6.59 -22.95 -19.21
CA LEU A 113 8.04 -22.93 -19.30
C LEU A 113 8.50 -24.14 -20.11
N PRO A 114 9.38 -23.98 -21.12
CA PRO A 114 9.84 -25.09 -21.95
C PRO A 114 10.77 -26.06 -21.20
N GLY A 115 11.25 -25.64 -20.02
CA GLY A 115 12.11 -26.39 -19.11
C GLY A 115 12.46 -25.54 -17.90
N PRO A 116 13.41 -25.98 -17.05
CA PRO A 116 13.93 -25.16 -15.96
C PRO A 116 14.37 -23.79 -16.48
N THR A 117 13.69 -22.73 -16.04
CA THR A 117 13.89 -21.36 -16.50
C THR A 117 14.29 -20.49 -15.33
N GLU A 118 15.39 -19.74 -15.45
CA GLU A 118 15.79 -18.77 -14.44
C GLU A 118 14.91 -17.52 -14.52
N ILE A 119 14.24 -17.23 -13.42
CA ILE A 119 13.50 -15.99 -13.19
C ILE A 119 14.37 -15.07 -12.35
N VAL A 120 14.47 -13.81 -12.77
CA VAL A 120 15.31 -12.80 -12.15
C VAL A 120 14.48 -11.54 -11.97
N ASP A 121 14.30 -11.11 -10.72
CA ASP A 121 13.66 -9.84 -10.40
C ASP A 121 14.73 -8.76 -10.23
N VAL A 122 14.31 -7.49 -10.29
CA VAL A 122 15.19 -6.34 -10.02
C VAL A 122 14.58 -5.55 -8.87
N ILE A 123 15.29 -5.48 -7.75
CA ILE A 123 14.81 -4.89 -6.51
C ILE A 123 15.71 -3.73 -6.09
N ALA A 124 15.10 -2.63 -5.66
CA ALA A 124 15.77 -1.55 -4.93
C ALA A 124 15.17 -1.39 -3.54
N VAL A 125 16.03 -1.40 -2.51
CA VAL A 125 15.63 -1.28 -1.10
C VAL A 125 16.12 0.04 -0.53
N LYS A 126 15.20 0.87 -0.03
CA LYS A 126 15.49 2.05 0.79
C LYS A 126 15.25 1.72 2.25
N ARG A 127 16.32 1.53 3.02
CA ARG A 127 16.23 1.12 4.42
C ARG A 127 15.46 2.15 5.27
N GLY A 128 14.60 1.66 6.16
CA GLY A 128 13.92 2.48 7.17
C GLY A 128 14.88 3.03 8.22
N SER A 129 14.65 4.28 8.64
CA SER A 129 15.52 4.97 9.60
C SER A 129 15.35 4.49 11.05
N SER A 130 14.12 4.18 11.47
CA SER A 130 13.80 3.82 12.85
C SER A 130 13.12 2.47 13.01
N ASP A 131 12.51 1.93 11.95
CA ASP A 131 11.88 0.61 11.95
C ASP A 131 12.19 -0.16 10.66
N PRO A 132 13.45 -0.58 10.46
CA PRO A 132 13.89 -1.17 9.19
C PRO A 132 13.30 -2.56 8.90
N GLN A 133 12.62 -3.19 9.86
CA GLN A 133 12.00 -4.51 9.69
C GLN A 133 10.60 -4.43 9.07
N ARG A 134 9.89 -3.31 9.29
CA ARG A 134 8.65 -3.00 8.58
C ARG A 134 8.97 -2.69 7.13
N VAL A 135 8.22 -3.31 6.21
CA VAL A 135 8.46 -3.19 4.78
C VAL A 135 7.18 -2.80 4.05
N ILE A 136 7.29 -1.74 3.26
CA ILE A 136 6.27 -1.30 2.31
C ILE A 136 6.81 -1.59 0.91
N VAL A 137 6.11 -2.43 0.15
CA VAL A 137 6.52 -2.91 -1.16
C VAL A 137 5.64 -2.27 -2.24
N MET A 138 6.24 -1.90 -3.36
CA MET A 138 5.55 -1.68 -4.63
C MET A 138 6.13 -2.62 -5.68
N THR A 139 5.24 -3.28 -6.41
CA THR A 139 5.56 -4.27 -7.44
C THR A 139 4.93 -3.88 -8.77
N ALA A 140 5.58 -4.31 -9.84
CA ALA A 140 5.07 -4.26 -11.21
C ALA A 140 5.84 -5.30 -12.03
N HIS A 141 5.21 -5.95 -13.01
CA HIS A 141 5.91 -6.95 -13.80
C HIS A 141 6.59 -6.33 -15.02
N LEU A 142 7.80 -6.80 -15.30
CA LEU A 142 8.67 -6.31 -16.34
C LEU A 142 8.45 -7.04 -17.66
N ASP A 143 8.07 -8.31 -17.60
CA ASP A 143 7.83 -9.11 -18.78
C ASP A 143 6.57 -8.68 -19.53
N SER A 144 6.55 -8.99 -20.82
CA SER A 144 5.42 -8.76 -21.72
C SER A 144 5.23 -9.98 -22.61
N ARG A 145 4.07 -10.15 -23.22
CA ARG A 145 3.86 -11.25 -24.18
C ARG A 145 3.01 -10.88 -25.39
N ALA A 146 3.24 -11.64 -26.46
CA ALA A 146 2.40 -11.69 -27.63
C ALA A 146 1.17 -12.58 -27.38
N SER A 147 0.36 -12.84 -28.40
CA SER A 147 -0.84 -13.68 -28.24
C SER A 147 -0.52 -15.15 -27.95
N ASP A 148 0.54 -15.68 -28.54
CA ASP A 148 1.11 -16.96 -28.12
C ASP A 148 2.01 -16.74 -26.90
N VAL A 149 1.62 -17.32 -25.76
CA VAL A 149 2.34 -17.25 -24.49
C VAL A 149 3.72 -17.89 -24.52
N MET A 150 4.04 -18.68 -25.56
CA MET A 150 5.33 -19.32 -25.75
C MET A 150 6.21 -18.63 -26.81
N ASP A 151 5.68 -17.65 -27.56
CA ASP A 151 6.47 -16.94 -28.57
C ASP A 151 7.36 -15.87 -27.91
N ALA A 152 8.61 -16.27 -27.66
CA ALA A 152 9.62 -15.44 -27.02
C ALA A 152 10.28 -14.41 -27.95
N GLU A 153 10.04 -14.51 -29.26
CA GLU A 153 10.75 -13.71 -30.27
C GLU A 153 9.89 -12.59 -30.85
N ARG A 154 8.56 -12.79 -30.92
CA ARG A 154 7.61 -11.81 -31.45
C ARG A 154 7.67 -10.47 -30.72
N GLU A 155 7.45 -9.39 -31.48
CA GLU A 155 7.20 -8.06 -30.92
C GLU A 155 6.01 -8.11 -29.95
N ALA A 156 6.27 -7.71 -28.71
CA ALA A 156 5.31 -7.60 -27.63
C ALA A 156 5.69 -6.35 -26.83
N PRO A 157 5.36 -5.14 -27.34
CA PRO A 157 5.90 -3.92 -26.78
C PRO A 157 5.41 -3.68 -25.33
N GLY A 158 4.23 -4.18 -24.97
CA GLY A 158 3.75 -4.24 -23.59
C GLY A 158 3.75 -2.87 -22.92
N ALA A 159 3.22 -1.84 -23.61
CA ALA A 159 3.27 -0.47 -23.13
C ALA A 159 2.45 -0.28 -21.85
N ASP A 160 1.21 -0.77 -21.84
CA ASP A 160 0.32 -0.71 -20.71
C ASP A 160 0.44 -1.95 -19.81
N ASP A 161 0.66 -3.13 -20.40
CA ASP A 161 0.82 -4.45 -19.77
C ASP A 161 2.28 -4.96 -19.94
N ASP A 162 3.21 -4.66 -19.03
CA ASP A 162 3.09 -3.75 -17.87
C ASP A 162 4.25 -2.75 -17.77
N ALA A 163 4.70 -2.19 -18.91
CA ALA A 163 5.66 -1.09 -18.85
C ALA A 163 5.10 0.15 -18.13
N SER A 164 3.77 0.30 -18.05
CA SER A 164 3.09 1.36 -17.28
C SER A 164 3.35 1.22 -15.79
N GLY A 165 3.15 0.03 -15.20
CA GLY A 165 3.45 -0.28 -13.81
C GLY A 165 4.92 -0.08 -13.48
N VAL A 166 5.84 -0.56 -14.33
CA VAL A 166 7.29 -0.38 -14.13
C VAL A 166 7.72 1.09 -14.25
N ALA A 167 7.09 1.87 -15.14
CA ALA A 167 7.34 3.30 -15.22
C ALA A 167 6.89 4.02 -13.94
N ALA A 168 5.70 3.71 -13.44
CA ALA A 168 5.21 4.22 -12.15
C ALA A 168 6.16 3.82 -11.01
N LEU A 169 6.60 2.56 -10.95
CA LEU A 169 7.53 2.05 -9.94
C LEU A 169 8.84 2.85 -9.90
N ILE A 170 9.46 3.11 -11.06
CA ILE A 170 10.73 3.85 -11.16
C ILE A 170 10.52 5.33 -10.76
N GLU A 171 9.41 5.94 -11.15
CA GLU A 171 9.10 7.32 -10.80
C GLU A 171 8.83 7.49 -9.29
N VAL A 172 8.09 6.56 -8.70
CA VAL A 172 7.86 6.53 -7.25
C VAL A 172 9.19 6.32 -6.51
N ALA A 173 10.06 5.44 -6.99
CA ALA A 173 11.40 5.27 -6.42
C ALA A 173 12.24 6.56 -6.49
N ARG A 174 12.17 7.30 -7.61
CA ARG A 174 12.86 8.59 -7.78
C ARG A 174 12.40 9.61 -6.75
N LEU A 175 11.09 9.69 -6.51
CA LEU A 175 10.51 10.61 -5.54
C LEU A 175 10.87 10.24 -4.10
N LEU A 176 10.66 8.98 -3.72
CA LEU A 176 10.84 8.52 -2.35
C LEU A 176 12.31 8.29 -1.95
N ALA A 177 13.24 8.22 -2.92
CA ALA A 177 14.67 8.19 -2.63
C ALA A 177 15.15 9.42 -1.83
N ARG A 178 14.46 10.57 -1.96
CA ARG A 178 14.82 11.83 -1.29
C ARG A 178 13.96 12.15 -0.07
N THR A 179 13.05 11.26 0.31
CA THR A 179 12.15 11.48 1.43
C THR A 179 12.57 10.67 2.65
N ASP A 180 12.27 11.17 3.86
CA ASP A 180 12.47 10.37 5.08
C ASP A 180 11.39 9.28 5.19
N ASN A 181 11.81 8.11 5.68
CA ASN A 181 10.98 6.93 5.90
C ASN A 181 11.42 6.22 7.19
N ARG A 182 10.45 5.84 8.04
CA ARG A 182 10.68 5.05 9.26
C ARG A 182 10.74 3.56 8.92
N ALA A 183 9.77 3.08 8.14
CA ALA A 183 9.75 1.74 7.58
C ALA A 183 10.59 1.63 6.30
N THR A 184 11.11 0.45 5.99
CA THR A 184 11.84 0.16 4.74
C THR A 184 10.89 0.21 3.54
N LEU A 185 11.33 0.85 2.45
CA LEU A 185 10.63 0.84 1.16
C LEU A 185 11.33 -0.12 0.21
N VAL A 186 10.54 -0.91 -0.53
CA VAL A 186 11.03 -1.84 -1.54
C VAL A 186 10.33 -1.57 -2.85
N PHE A 187 11.11 -1.39 -3.91
CA PHE A 187 10.64 -1.24 -5.28
C PHE A 187 11.11 -2.46 -6.07
N ALA A 188 10.19 -3.23 -6.64
CA ALA A 188 10.54 -4.47 -7.33
C ALA A 188 9.89 -4.59 -8.70
N ALA A 189 10.71 -4.68 -9.73
CA ALA A 189 10.29 -5.04 -11.08
C ALA A 189 10.43 -6.56 -11.25
N LEU A 190 9.31 -7.23 -11.45
CA LEU A 190 9.20 -8.68 -11.40
C LEU A 190 9.35 -9.29 -12.79
N SER A 191 9.81 -10.54 -12.91
CA SER A 191 9.78 -11.28 -14.18
C SER A 191 8.90 -12.53 -14.07
N GLY A 192 8.31 -12.97 -15.17
CA GLY A 192 7.61 -14.25 -15.21
C GLY A 192 6.19 -14.21 -14.65
N GLU A 193 5.56 -13.03 -14.61
CA GLU A 193 4.12 -12.89 -14.36
C GLU A 193 3.38 -13.73 -15.42
N GLU A 194 3.75 -13.54 -16.68
CA GLU A 194 3.00 -14.02 -17.84
C GLU A 194 3.04 -15.55 -17.96
N GLN A 195 4.08 -16.16 -17.39
CA GLN A 195 4.32 -17.59 -17.37
C GLN A 195 3.80 -18.26 -16.10
N GLY A 196 3.29 -17.50 -15.12
CA GLY A 196 2.64 -18.05 -13.94
C GLY A 196 3.06 -17.42 -12.61
N LEU A 197 3.20 -16.09 -12.56
CA LEU A 197 3.47 -15.31 -11.34
C LEU A 197 4.78 -15.70 -10.64
N TYR A 198 5.78 -16.11 -11.41
CA TYR A 198 7.02 -16.64 -10.84
C TYR A 198 7.87 -15.56 -10.16
N GLY A 199 7.82 -14.32 -10.63
CA GLY A 199 8.47 -13.17 -10.01
C GLY A 199 7.84 -12.82 -8.68
N GLY A 200 6.51 -12.69 -8.61
CA GLY A 200 5.81 -12.52 -7.34
C GLY A 200 6.12 -13.62 -6.33
N LYS A 201 6.17 -14.88 -6.79
CA LYS A 201 6.56 -16.02 -5.94
C LYS A 201 8.02 -15.94 -5.46
N LEU A 202 8.94 -15.60 -6.35
CA LEU A 202 10.36 -15.41 -6.00
C LEU A 202 10.51 -14.30 -4.96
N LEU A 203 9.86 -13.16 -5.16
CA LEU A 203 9.95 -12.04 -4.24
C LEU A 203 9.29 -12.34 -2.89
N ALA A 204 8.13 -13.00 -2.86
CA ALA A 204 7.49 -13.42 -1.62
C ALA A 204 8.41 -14.35 -0.81
N GLU A 205 9.00 -15.37 -1.45
CA GLU A 205 9.98 -16.25 -0.82
C GLU A 205 11.25 -15.51 -0.37
N TYR A 206 11.71 -14.54 -1.14
CA TYR A 206 12.82 -13.68 -0.77
C TYR A 206 12.51 -12.84 0.48
N ALA A 207 11.34 -12.20 0.54
CA ALA A 207 10.88 -11.43 1.69
C ALA A 207 10.82 -12.29 2.97
N LEU A 208 10.35 -13.54 2.85
CA LEU A 208 10.38 -14.53 3.93
C LEU A 208 11.80 -14.81 4.42
N ALA A 209 12.72 -15.06 3.49
CA ALA A 209 14.11 -15.35 3.83
C ALA A 209 14.84 -14.16 4.47
N GLN A 210 14.46 -12.92 4.11
CA GLN A 210 14.99 -11.71 4.72
C GLN A 210 14.34 -11.38 6.09
N GLY A 211 13.27 -12.08 6.49
CA GLY A 211 12.53 -11.80 7.72
C GLY A 211 11.71 -10.51 7.66
N TRP A 212 11.35 -10.04 6.45
CA TRP A 212 10.58 -8.81 6.28
C TRP A 212 9.20 -8.89 6.92
N GLN A 213 8.82 -7.83 7.62
CA GLN A 213 7.45 -7.61 8.08
C GLN A 213 6.73 -6.74 7.03
N VAL A 214 6.28 -7.38 5.96
CA VAL A 214 5.57 -6.69 4.87
C VAL A 214 4.19 -6.26 5.37
N GLU A 215 3.93 -4.96 5.36
CA GLU A 215 2.63 -4.38 5.75
C GLU A 215 1.75 -4.06 4.55
N ALA A 216 2.36 -3.93 3.37
CA ALA A 216 1.70 -3.66 2.12
C ALA A 216 2.59 -4.09 0.95
N ASP A 217 1.97 -4.74 -0.02
CA ASP A 217 2.43 -4.82 -1.40
C ASP A 217 1.42 -4.14 -2.33
N LEU A 218 1.85 -3.08 -3.00
CA LEU A 218 1.08 -2.33 -3.99
C LEU A 218 1.46 -2.84 -5.39
N ASN A 219 0.78 -3.89 -5.85
CA ASN A 219 1.00 -4.44 -7.19
C ASN A 219 0.31 -3.58 -8.24
N ASN A 220 1.09 -2.96 -9.12
CA ASN A 220 0.61 -2.12 -10.22
C ASN A 220 0.73 -2.91 -11.49
N ASP A 221 -0.41 -3.21 -12.13
CA ASP A 221 -0.44 -4.02 -13.34
C ASP A 221 -1.60 -3.54 -14.22
N ILE A 222 -1.23 -2.99 -15.39
CA ILE A 222 -2.11 -2.29 -16.33
C ILE A 222 -2.69 -1.04 -15.66
N VAL A 223 -1.90 0.04 -15.66
CA VAL A 223 -2.20 1.30 -14.93
C VAL A 223 -2.05 2.56 -15.79
N GLY A 224 -1.91 2.41 -17.11
CA GLY A 224 -1.52 3.48 -18.03
C GLY A 224 -2.65 4.06 -18.88
N ASN A 225 -3.83 3.46 -18.94
CA ASN A 225 -4.89 3.88 -19.86
C ASN A 225 -6.20 4.26 -19.14
N SER A 226 -6.90 5.24 -19.71
CA SER A 226 -8.19 5.74 -19.19
C SER A 226 -9.36 5.45 -20.13
N LEU A 227 -9.11 4.91 -21.33
CA LEU A 227 -10.12 4.63 -22.35
C LEU A 227 -10.34 3.13 -22.48
N GLY A 228 -11.51 2.65 -22.07
CA GLY A 228 -11.87 1.24 -22.22
C GLY A 228 -12.13 0.83 -23.68
N GLN A 229 -12.11 -0.49 -23.93
CA GLN A 229 -12.53 -1.06 -25.23
C GLN A 229 -13.97 -0.67 -25.62
N ASP A 230 -14.81 -0.41 -24.61
CA ASP A 230 -16.20 0.04 -24.78
C ASP A 230 -16.32 1.51 -25.22
N GLY A 231 -15.19 2.21 -25.42
CA GLY A 231 -15.13 3.62 -25.79
C GLY A 231 -15.40 4.59 -24.63
N VAL A 232 -15.61 4.07 -23.41
CA VAL A 232 -15.86 4.90 -22.22
C VAL A 232 -14.53 5.34 -21.63
N ARG A 233 -14.38 6.66 -21.41
CA ARG A 233 -13.23 7.23 -20.72
C ARG A 233 -13.54 7.44 -19.24
N ASP A 234 -12.66 6.93 -18.37
CA ASP A 234 -12.71 7.11 -16.92
C ASP A 234 -11.30 7.41 -16.39
N GLY A 235 -10.92 8.68 -16.47
CA GLY A 235 -9.64 9.19 -15.96
C GLY A 235 -9.69 9.66 -14.50
N THR A 236 -10.83 9.47 -13.83
CA THR A 236 -11.08 9.92 -12.45
C THR A 236 -11.14 8.77 -11.45
N HIS A 237 -11.02 7.52 -11.90
CA HIS A 237 -10.98 6.36 -11.01
C HIS A 237 -9.80 5.44 -11.31
N VAL A 238 -9.34 4.76 -10.27
CA VAL A 238 -8.50 3.56 -10.36
C VAL A 238 -9.16 2.43 -9.59
N ARG A 239 -9.02 1.19 -10.05
CA ARG A 239 -9.54 0.02 -9.32
C ARG A 239 -8.46 -0.51 -8.40
N VAL A 240 -8.83 -0.78 -7.15
CA VAL A 240 -7.97 -1.47 -6.19
C VAL A 240 -8.65 -2.76 -5.76
N PHE A 241 -8.16 -3.87 -6.30
CA PHE A 241 -8.55 -5.22 -5.93
C PHE A 241 -7.85 -5.62 -4.64
N SER A 242 -8.59 -6.24 -3.75
CA SER A 242 -8.08 -6.68 -2.44
C SER A 242 -8.74 -7.98 -2.03
N GLU A 243 -7.97 -8.85 -1.40
CA GLU A 243 -8.49 -10.08 -0.81
C GLU A 243 -9.46 -9.76 0.34
N GLY A 244 -10.56 -10.50 0.47
CA GLY A 244 -11.51 -10.34 1.59
C GLY A 244 -11.13 -11.16 2.82
N THR A 245 -10.81 -12.44 2.60
CA THR A 245 -10.46 -13.42 3.63
C THR A 245 -9.04 -13.89 3.39
N ARG A 246 -8.20 -13.93 4.42
CA ARG A 246 -6.77 -14.18 4.25
C ARG A 246 -6.49 -15.55 3.61
N SER A 247 -5.62 -15.59 2.61
CA SER A 247 -5.17 -16.84 1.97
C SER A 247 -4.41 -17.78 2.92
N ASP A 248 -3.80 -17.25 3.98
CA ASP A 248 -3.04 -18.02 4.98
C ASP A 248 -3.87 -18.41 6.22
N GLU A 249 -5.21 -18.26 6.20
CA GLU A 249 -6.04 -18.62 7.34
C GLU A 249 -6.08 -20.14 7.59
N THR A 250 -5.94 -20.55 8.85
CA THR A 250 -6.16 -21.95 9.26
C THR A 250 -7.65 -22.31 9.21
N PRO A 251 -8.02 -23.60 9.12
CA PRO A 251 -9.42 -24.02 9.18
C PRO A 251 -10.18 -23.52 10.42
N ALA A 252 -9.49 -23.40 11.57
CA ALA A 252 -10.06 -22.87 12.80
C ALA A 252 -10.33 -21.36 12.71
N GLN A 253 -9.41 -20.59 12.13
CA GLN A 253 -9.60 -19.16 11.87
C GLN A 253 -10.72 -18.91 10.88
N ALA A 254 -10.79 -19.70 9.80
CA ALA A 254 -11.89 -19.64 8.84
C ALA A 254 -13.24 -19.95 9.49
N ALA A 255 -13.29 -20.94 10.40
CA ALA A 255 -14.51 -21.28 11.14
C ALA A 255 -14.93 -20.16 12.10
N TYR A 256 -13.98 -19.55 12.81
CA TYR A 256 -14.23 -18.40 13.67
C TYR A 256 -14.79 -17.21 12.88
N ARG A 257 -14.11 -16.84 11.78
CA ARG A 257 -14.54 -15.75 10.89
C ARG A 257 -15.96 -15.97 10.35
N ARG A 258 -16.30 -17.19 9.90
CA ARG A 258 -17.66 -17.49 9.41
C ARG A 258 -18.76 -17.27 10.45
N TYR A 259 -18.43 -17.36 11.74
CA TYR A 259 -19.40 -17.17 12.81
C TYR A 259 -19.44 -15.73 13.33
N HIS A 260 -18.29 -15.05 13.38
CA HIS A 260 -18.13 -13.73 14.00
C HIS A 260 -17.99 -12.57 13.00
N GLY A 261 -17.93 -12.85 11.70
CA GLY A 261 -17.68 -11.86 10.65
C GLY A 261 -16.19 -11.60 10.38
N GLY A 262 -15.93 -10.68 9.44
CA GLY A 262 -14.58 -10.26 9.01
C GLY A 262 -14.24 -10.61 7.55
N GLU A 263 -15.22 -11.04 6.76
CA GLU A 263 -15.09 -11.37 5.33
C GLU A 263 -14.64 -10.20 4.45
N VAL A 264 -14.80 -8.99 4.96
CA VAL A 264 -14.47 -7.73 4.27
C VAL A 264 -13.53 -6.88 5.11
N ASP A 265 -12.67 -7.51 5.92
CA ASP A 265 -11.81 -6.79 6.88
C ASP A 265 -10.38 -7.33 6.99
N SER A 266 -9.92 -8.08 5.98
CA SER A 266 -8.50 -8.41 5.86
C SER A 266 -7.61 -7.16 5.88
N PRO A 267 -6.31 -7.33 6.19
CA PRO A 267 -5.33 -6.27 6.00
C PRO A 267 -5.34 -5.67 4.59
N SER A 268 -5.44 -6.52 3.55
CA SER A 268 -5.49 -6.07 2.16
C SER A 268 -6.72 -5.20 1.88
N ARG A 269 -7.87 -5.50 2.49
CA ARG A 269 -9.07 -4.68 2.38
C ARG A 269 -8.90 -3.35 3.11
N ASN A 270 -8.31 -3.36 4.30
CA ASN A 270 -8.04 -2.13 5.04
C ASN A 270 -6.94 -1.28 4.40
N LEU A 271 -5.99 -1.89 3.69
CA LEU A 271 -5.03 -1.20 2.83
C LEU A 271 -5.74 -0.51 1.65
N ALA A 272 -6.69 -1.18 0.98
CA ALA A 272 -7.49 -0.54 -0.07
C ALA A 272 -8.34 0.63 0.46
N ARG A 273 -8.91 0.52 1.66
CA ARG A 273 -9.62 1.63 2.33
C ARG A 273 -8.68 2.79 2.66
N TYR A 274 -7.47 2.47 3.13
CA TYR A 274 -6.44 3.46 3.42
C TYR A 274 -6.05 4.24 2.16
N MET A 275 -5.80 3.55 1.05
CA MET A 275 -5.55 4.18 -0.25
C MET A 275 -6.72 5.07 -0.69
N ALA A 276 -7.97 4.62 -0.49
CA ALA A 276 -9.14 5.42 -0.81
C ALA A 276 -9.23 6.70 0.03
N ALA A 277 -9.03 6.61 1.34
CA ALA A 277 -9.04 7.78 2.23
C ALA A 277 -7.93 8.80 1.89
N LEU A 278 -6.74 8.31 1.53
CA LEU A 278 -5.65 9.16 1.05
C LEU A 278 -6.00 9.84 -0.27
N ALA A 279 -6.62 9.12 -1.22
CA ALA A 279 -7.04 9.71 -2.49
C ALA A 279 -8.05 10.85 -2.28
N GLU A 280 -9.08 10.65 -1.45
CA GLU A 280 -10.07 11.71 -1.14
C GLU A 280 -9.45 12.96 -0.50
N THR A 281 -8.31 12.82 0.19
CA THR A 281 -7.65 13.92 0.90
C THR A 281 -6.65 14.66 0.00
N TYR A 282 -5.85 13.92 -0.78
CA TYR A 282 -4.67 14.46 -1.46
C TYR A 282 -4.75 14.44 -2.99
N LEU A 283 -5.76 13.79 -3.58
CA LEU A 283 -5.90 13.64 -5.03
C LEU A 283 -7.26 14.19 -5.49
N PRO A 284 -7.38 15.50 -5.78
CA PRO A 284 -8.64 16.08 -6.22
C PRO A 284 -9.12 15.44 -7.54
N ASP A 285 -10.41 15.11 -7.58
CA ASP A 285 -11.09 14.47 -8.73
C ASP A 285 -10.47 13.14 -9.19
N PHE A 286 -9.80 12.41 -8.28
CA PHE A 286 -9.28 11.08 -8.54
C PHE A 286 -9.54 10.12 -7.37
N HIS A 287 -10.34 9.08 -7.63
CA HIS A 287 -10.92 8.24 -6.60
C HIS A 287 -10.47 6.77 -6.72
N VAL A 288 -10.38 6.10 -5.58
CA VAL A 288 -10.16 4.65 -5.54
C VAL A 288 -11.49 3.93 -5.55
N ARG A 289 -11.76 3.17 -6.62
CA ARG A 289 -12.83 2.18 -6.64
C ARG A 289 -12.33 0.88 -6.02
N MET A 290 -12.66 0.65 -4.76
CA MET A 290 -12.37 -0.62 -4.12
C MET A 290 -13.17 -1.76 -4.79
N VAL A 291 -12.47 -2.81 -5.21
CA VAL A 291 -13.10 -4.01 -5.77
C VAL A 291 -12.96 -5.15 -4.79
N TYR A 292 -14.09 -5.70 -4.34
CA TYR A 292 -14.14 -6.67 -3.24
C TYR A 292 -13.77 -8.10 -3.63
N ARG A 293 -12.66 -8.25 -4.36
CA ARG A 293 -12.12 -9.50 -4.91
C ARG A 293 -10.61 -9.40 -5.01
N THR A 294 -9.92 -10.55 -4.97
CA THR A 294 -8.46 -10.63 -5.14
C THR A 294 -8.00 -10.19 -6.53
N ASP A 295 -8.76 -10.53 -7.59
CA ASP A 295 -8.51 -10.10 -8.97
C ASP A 295 -9.81 -10.18 -9.82
N ARG A 296 -9.67 -9.91 -11.11
CA ARG A 296 -10.65 -10.08 -12.21
C ARG A 296 -10.90 -11.57 -12.46
N TYR A 297 -12.06 -11.90 -13.03
CA TYR A 297 -12.39 -13.27 -13.35
C TYR A 297 -11.40 -13.90 -14.34
N GLY A 298 -10.87 -15.07 -13.99
CA GLY A 298 -9.96 -15.84 -14.85
C GLY A 298 -8.55 -15.26 -15.00
N ARG A 299 -8.21 -14.23 -14.22
CA ARG A 299 -6.86 -13.61 -14.20
C ARG A 299 -6.24 -13.70 -12.81
N GLY A 300 -4.96 -13.35 -12.74
CA GLY A 300 -4.21 -13.14 -11.51
C GLY A 300 -3.26 -11.96 -11.69
N GLY A 301 -2.37 -11.80 -10.73
CA GLY A 301 -1.26 -10.86 -10.75
C GLY A 301 -0.33 -11.14 -9.57
N ASP A 302 0.84 -10.51 -9.54
CA ASP A 302 1.90 -10.80 -8.58
C ASP A 302 1.54 -10.53 -7.10
N GLN A 303 0.42 -9.84 -6.82
CA GLN A 303 -0.12 -9.74 -5.46
C GLN A 303 -0.54 -11.10 -4.89
N VAL A 304 -0.91 -12.07 -5.74
CA VAL A 304 -1.44 -13.37 -5.30
C VAL A 304 -0.39 -14.18 -4.51
N PRO A 305 0.85 -14.39 -5.01
CA PRO A 305 1.90 -15.02 -4.21
C PRO A 305 2.20 -14.35 -2.86
N PHE A 306 2.06 -13.03 -2.76
CA PHE A 306 2.21 -12.31 -1.49
C PHE A 306 1.10 -12.66 -0.50
N LEU A 307 -0.16 -12.68 -0.97
CA LEU A 307 -1.31 -13.08 -0.17
C LEU A 307 -1.18 -14.53 0.30
N GLU A 308 -0.79 -15.44 -0.58
CA GLU A 308 -0.53 -16.86 -0.26
C GLU A 308 0.59 -17.01 0.77
N ALA A 309 1.60 -16.13 0.71
CA ALA A 309 2.64 -16.05 1.73
C ALA A 309 2.14 -15.46 3.05
N GLY A 310 0.95 -14.84 3.10
CA GLY A 310 0.34 -14.22 4.28
C GLY A 310 0.64 -12.73 4.45
N PHE A 311 1.22 -12.09 3.42
CA PHE A 311 1.48 -10.65 3.40
C PHE A 311 0.27 -9.88 2.85
N PRO A 312 -0.09 -8.71 3.43
CA PRO A 312 -1.10 -7.84 2.85
C PRO A 312 -0.66 -7.34 1.48
N ALA A 313 -1.51 -7.52 0.46
CA ALA A 313 -1.24 -7.08 -0.90
C ALA A 313 -2.53 -6.66 -1.61
N VAL A 314 -2.41 -5.70 -2.53
CA VAL A 314 -3.50 -5.20 -3.37
C VAL A 314 -3.05 -5.12 -4.81
N ARG A 315 -4.00 -5.21 -5.74
CA ARG A 315 -3.76 -4.90 -7.16
C ARG A 315 -4.38 -3.57 -7.52
N VAL A 316 -3.54 -2.66 -7.98
CA VAL A 316 -3.89 -1.38 -8.60
C VAL A 316 -3.96 -1.60 -10.11
N THR A 317 -5.08 -1.26 -10.72
CA THR A 317 -5.27 -1.39 -12.16
C THR A 317 -6.24 -0.33 -12.65
N GLU A 318 -6.13 0.04 -13.93
CA GLU A 318 -6.93 1.07 -14.54
C GLU A 318 -8.44 0.84 -14.42
N SER A 319 -9.26 1.90 -14.51
CA SER A 319 -10.72 1.76 -14.30
C SER A 319 -11.39 0.92 -15.39
N ARG A 320 -10.90 1.03 -16.62
CA ARG A 320 -11.50 0.48 -17.83
C ARG A 320 -10.41 -0.06 -18.74
N GLU A 321 -10.46 -1.35 -19.00
CA GLU A 321 -9.45 -2.03 -19.81
C GLU A 321 -9.78 -2.05 -21.30
N ASP A 322 -8.73 -1.99 -22.12
CA ASP A 322 -8.80 -2.26 -23.55
C ASP A 322 -8.11 -3.59 -23.91
N TYR A 323 -8.89 -4.67 -24.03
CA TYR A 323 -8.37 -6.00 -24.34
C TYR A 323 -7.77 -6.13 -25.75
N THR A 324 -7.99 -5.14 -26.64
CA THR A 324 -7.27 -5.09 -27.93
C THR A 324 -5.79 -4.70 -27.76
N ARG A 325 -5.42 -4.26 -26.56
CA ARG A 325 -4.08 -3.80 -26.17
C ARG A 325 -3.48 -4.64 -25.04
N GLN A 326 -3.92 -5.88 -24.88
CA GLN A 326 -3.38 -6.80 -23.88
C GLN A 326 -3.12 -8.17 -24.50
N HIS A 327 -1.89 -8.67 -24.39
CA HIS A 327 -1.48 -9.98 -24.93
C HIS A 327 -1.83 -10.14 -26.42
N GLN A 328 -1.67 -9.07 -27.20
CA GLN A 328 -2.01 -9.04 -28.62
C GLN A 328 -0.78 -8.92 -29.50
N ASP A 329 -0.74 -9.72 -30.56
CA ASP A 329 0.14 -9.48 -31.71
C ASP A 329 -0.17 -8.11 -32.34
N LEU A 330 0.88 -7.39 -32.75
CA LEU A 330 0.75 -6.16 -33.53
C LEU A 330 0.10 -6.46 -34.89
N ARG A 331 -1.16 -6.07 -35.06
CA ARG A 331 -1.90 -6.27 -36.31
C ARG A 331 -3.04 -5.28 -36.47
N SER A 332 -3.55 -5.16 -37.68
CA SER A 332 -4.81 -4.48 -37.97
C SER A 332 -5.74 -5.45 -38.67
N GLU A 333 -6.92 -5.65 -38.11
CA GLU A 333 -7.89 -6.63 -38.58
C GLU A 333 -9.31 -6.06 -38.47
N HIS A 334 -10.07 -6.11 -39.56
CA HIS A 334 -11.45 -5.58 -39.63
C HIS A 334 -11.61 -4.13 -39.14
N GLY A 335 -10.58 -3.29 -39.35
CA GLY A 335 -10.58 -1.89 -38.92
C GLY A 335 -10.21 -1.66 -37.45
N VAL A 336 -9.91 -2.71 -36.70
CA VAL A 336 -9.43 -2.65 -35.31
C VAL A 336 -7.91 -2.80 -35.32
N ARG A 337 -7.21 -1.90 -34.62
CA ARG A 337 -5.77 -2.03 -34.35
C ARG A 337 -5.59 -2.80 -33.06
N TYR A 338 -4.79 -3.85 -33.12
CA TYR A 338 -4.39 -4.66 -31.99
C TYR A 338 -2.91 -4.43 -31.68
N GLY A 339 -2.58 -4.53 -30.40
CA GLY A 339 -1.23 -4.36 -29.91
C GLY A 339 -1.15 -3.36 -28.78
N ASP A 340 -0.27 -3.65 -27.83
CA ASP A 340 -0.02 -2.81 -26.67
C ASP A 340 1.14 -1.85 -26.96
N THR A 341 0.81 -0.61 -27.33
CA THR A 341 1.77 0.40 -27.80
C THR A 341 1.56 1.77 -27.14
N LEU A 342 2.55 2.65 -27.24
CA LEU A 342 2.60 3.96 -26.54
C LEU A 342 1.39 4.87 -26.81
N ASP A 343 0.74 4.74 -27.96
CA ASP A 343 -0.46 5.50 -28.31
C ASP A 343 -1.67 5.15 -27.44
N GLY A 344 -1.63 4.02 -26.74
CA GLY A 344 -2.66 3.62 -25.80
C GLY A 344 -2.54 4.30 -24.42
N ILE A 345 -1.39 4.90 -24.12
CA ILE A 345 -1.11 5.46 -22.80
C ILE A 345 -1.71 6.85 -22.65
N ASP A 346 -2.45 7.03 -21.56
CA ASP A 346 -2.86 8.33 -21.02
C ASP A 346 -1.84 8.76 -19.95
N TRP A 347 -0.90 9.60 -20.35
CA TRP A 347 0.24 10.02 -19.51
C TRP A 347 -0.17 10.71 -18.21
N HIS A 348 -1.23 11.52 -18.28
CA HIS A 348 -1.74 12.22 -17.14
C HIS A 348 -2.49 11.28 -16.19
N TYR A 349 -3.23 10.29 -16.73
CA TYR A 349 -3.80 9.21 -15.91
C TYR A 349 -2.72 8.40 -15.19
N LEU A 350 -1.69 7.96 -15.91
CA LEU A 350 -0.56 7.22 -15.34
C LEU A 350 0.16 8.02 -14.25
N ALA A 351 0.30 9.34 -14.42
CA ALA A 351 0.85 10.23 -13.39
C ALA A 351 -0.01 10.24 -12.12
N ARG A 352 -1.34 10.27 -12.24
CA ARG A 352 -2.26 10.21 -11.08
C ARG A 352 -2.20 8.86 -10.35
N VAL A 353 -2.11 7.75 -11.08
CA VAL A 353 -1.92 6.42 -10.45
C VAL A 353 -0.55 6.34 -9.75
N SER A 354 0.50 6.88 -10.38
CA SER A 354 1.83 6.97 -9.77
C SER A 354 1.82 7.83 -8.49
N ALA A 355 1.09 8.94 -8.50
CA ALA A 355 0.92 9.81 -7.33
C ALA A 355 0.23 9.09 -6.17
N LEU A 356 -0.82 8.31 -6.43
CA LEU A 356 -1.49 7.48 -5.42
C LEU A 356 -0.53 6.48 -4.76
N ASN A 357 0.32 5.83 -5.54
CA ASN A 357 1.31 4.89 -5.01
C ASN A 357 2.37 5.61 -4.17
N ALA A 358 2.95 6.71 -4.68
CA ALA A 358 3.93 7.51 -3.93
C ALA A 358 3.37 8.01 -2.60
N LEU A 359 2.15 8.57 -2.64
CA LEU A 359 1.40 9.03 -1.48
C LEU A 359 1.20 7.92 -0.45
N THR A 360 0.70 6.76 -0.89
CA THR A 360 0.42 5.62 -0.02
C THR A 360 1.70 5.11 0.64
N MET A 361 2.78 4.91 -0.12
CA MET A 361 4.05 4.45 0.43
C MET A 361 4.67 5.45 1.40
N ALA A 362 4.61 6.76 1.09
CA ALA A 362 5.13 7.81 1.96
C ALA A 362 4.35 7.86 3.28
N ALA A 363 3.02 7.78 3.24
CA ALA A 363 2.18 7.80 4.44
C ALA A 363 2.40 6.57 5.32
N LEU A 364 2.36 5.36 4.73
CA LEU A 364 2.60 4.10 5.46
C LEU A 364 3.98 4.05 6.11
N SER A 365 5.00 4.47 5.37
CA SER A 365 6.38 4.38 5.86
C SER A 365 6.72 5.35 6.97
N ARG A 366 5.88 6.36 7.22
CA ARG A 366 6.02 7.30 8.35
C ARG A 366 5.03 7.02 9.47
N ALA A 367 3.91 6.34 9.20
CA ALA A 367 3.01 5.90 10.25
C ALA A 367 3.68 4.90 11.22
N PRO A 368 3.24 4.80 12.49
CA PRO A 368 3.58 3.65 13.34
C PRO A 368 3.06 2.35 12.73
N ALA A 369 3.54 1.21 13.24
CA ALA A 369 3.04 -0.10 12.79
C ALA A 369 1.52 -0.22 13.03
N PRO A 370 0.77 -0.93 12.18
CA PRO A 370 -0.60 -1.31 12.49
C PRO A 370 -0.65 -2.07 13.84
N PRO A 371 -1.54 -1.70 14.77
CA PRO A 371 -1.62 -2.34 16.08
C PRO A 371 -1.79 -3.87 16.01
N ALA A 372 -1.02 -4.60 16.81
CA ALA A 372 -1.16 -6.05 16.94
C ALA A 372 -2.14 -6.40 18.07
N GLY A 373 -2.65 -7.65 18.05
CA GLY A 373 -3.47 -8.20 19.13
C GLY A 373 -4.77 -7.43 19.37
N VAL A 374 -5.36 -6.86 18.31
CA VAL A 374 -6.65 -6.17 18.41
C VAL A 374 -7.75 -7.17 18.75
N ASP A 375 -8.50 -6.89 19.81
CA ASP A 375 -9.58 -7.73 20.32
C ASP A 375 -10.76 -6.90 20.81
N ILE A 376 -11.95 -7.52 20.87
CA ILE A 376 -13.19 -6.87 21.29
C ILE A 376 -13.97 -7.71 22.31
N GLU A 377 -14.59 -7.02 23.25
CA GLU A 377 -15.45 -7.59 24.29
C GLU A 377 -16.65 -6.68 24.54
N GLY A 378 -17.84 -7.28 24.66
CA GLY A 378 -19.09 -6.53 24.84
C GLY A 378 -20.34 -7.40 24.78
N ALA A 379 -20.20 -8.73 24.84
CA ALA A 379 -21.33 -9.65 24.74
C ALA A 379 -22.33 -9.39 25.88
N LEU A 380 -23.61 -9.28 25.52
CA LEU A 380 -24.72 -9.00 26.44
C LEU A 380 -24.57 -7.65 27.19
N ALA A 381 -23.88 -6.68 26.59
CA ALA A 381 -23.69 -5.33 27.14
C ALA A 381 -24.08 -4.24 26.11
N SER A 382 -24.31 -3.01 26.59
CA SER A 382 -24.58 -1.85 25.73
C SER A 382 -23.31 -1.15 25.21
N ASP A 383 -22.16 -1.54 25.74
CA ASP A 383 -20.87 -0.89 25.52
C ASP A 383 -19.89 -1.91 24.96
N THR A 384 -19.06 -1.47 24.01
CA THR A 384 -17.99 -2.30 23.44
C THR A 384 -16.64 -1.85 23.97
N THR A 385 -15.88 -2.78 24.51
CA THR A 385 -14.48 -2.58 24.85
C THR A 385 -13.59 -3.09 23.72
N VAL A 386 -12.64 -2.29 23.29
CA VAL A 386 -11.61 -2.64 22.30
C VAL A 386 -10.25 -2.63 22.98
N ARG A 387 -9.41 -3.63 22.72
CA ARG A 387 -8.06 -3.78 23.28
C ARG A 387 -7.04 -4.04 22.18
N TRP A 388 -5.79 -3.66 22.41
CA TRP A 388 -4.69 -3.86 21.46
C TRP A 388 -3.33 -3.86 22.19
N GLN A 389 -2.27 -4.22 21.47
CA GLN A 389 -0.90 -4.06 21.95
C GLN A 389 -0.39 -2.67 21.61
N ARG A 390 0.29 -2.01 22.56
CA ARG A 390 0.94 -0.72 22.29
C ARG A 390 2.00 -0.87 21.20
N VAL A 391 2.03 0.09 20.28
CA VAL A 391 2.94 0.17 19.14
C VAL A 391 4.10 1.12 19.48
N PRO A 392 5.37 0.67 19.41
CA PRO A 392 6.51 1.56 19.53
C PRO A 392 6.45 2.72 18.52
N GLY A 393 6.66 3.95 18.99
CA GLY A 393 6.61 5.15 18.16
C GLY A 393 5.21 5.73 17.93
N ALA A 394 4.15 5.10 18.44
CA ALA A 394 2.82 5.72 18.51
C ALA A 394 2.75 6.74 19.65
N ALA A 395 2.15 7.90 19.38
CA ALA A 395 1.80 8.91 20.38
C ALA A 395 0.33 8.77 20.86
N GLY A 396 -0.45 7.93 20.18
CA GLY A 396 -1.80 7.57 20.58
C GLY A 396 -2.48 6.68 19.56
N TYR A 397 -3.75 6.38 19.80
CA TYR A 397 -4.54 5.47 18.97
C TYR A 397 -5.89 6.09 18.61
N ARG A 398 -6.47 5.59 17.51
CA ARG A 398 -7.88 5.81 17.17
C ARG A 398 -8.61 4.49 17.14
N VAL A 399 -9.74 4.44 17.84
CA VAL A 399 -10.71 3.36 17.73
C VAL A 399 -11.74 3.75 16.68
N HIS A 400 -11.89 2.90 15.68
CA HIS A 400 -12.78 3.05 14.53
C HIS A 400 -13.99 2.12 14.69
N TRP A 401 -15.15 2.55 14.21
CA TRP A 401 -16.30 1.66 14.02
C TRP A 401 -17.12 2.05 12.79
N ARG A 402 -17.86 1.07 12.25
CA ARG A 402 -18.74 1.24 11.10
C ARG A 402 -19.91 0.27 11.17
N ASP A 403 -21.00 0.63 10.51
CA ASP A 403 -22.12 -0.27 10.31
C ASP A 403 -21.66 -1.53 9.55
N THR A 404 -22.28 -2.67 9.82
CA THR A 404 -21.92 -3.96 9.19
C THR A 404 -22.08 -3.97 7.67
N THR A 405 -22.84 -3.02 7.12
CA THR A 405 -23.06 -2.85 5.67
C THR A 405 -22.19 -1.77 5.02
N ALA A 406 -21.53 -0.92 5.82
CA ALA A 406 -20.79 0.24 5.30
C ALA A 406 -19.43 -0.18 4.72
N PRO A 407 -19.07 0.19 3.47
CA PRO A 407 -17.80 -0.24 2.87
C PRO A 407 -16.57 0.51 3.44
N GLN A 408 -16.78 1.63 4.12
CA GLN A 408 -15.75 2.49 4.70
C GLN A 408 -15.92 2.62 6.21
N TRP A 409 -14.84 2.97 6.92
CA TRP A 409 -14.90 3.39 8.32
C TRP A 409 -15.69 4.70 8.42
N GLN A 410 -16.75 4.73 9.23
CA GLN A 410 -17.65 5.88 9.32
C GLN A 410 -17.34 6.76 10.52
N PHE A 411 -16.91 6.14 11.62
CA PHE A 411 -16.71 6.81 12.89
C PHE A 411 -15.35 6.44 13.47
N ALA A 412 -14.74 7.40 14.17
CA ALA A 412 -13.53 7.15 14.93
C ALA A 412 -13.41 8.07 16.14
N ARG A 413 -12.69 7.61 17.16
CA ARG A 413 -12.38 8.38 18.37
C ARG A 413 -10.89 8.23 18.71
N ALA A 414 -10.18 9.35 18.86
CA ALA A 414 -8.84 9.33 19.42
C ALA A 414 -8.90 9.10 20.93
N VAL A 415 -8.05 8.22 21.44
CA VAL A 415 -8.11 7.71 22.82
C VAL A 415 -6.82 7.92 23.62
N GLY A 416 -5.83 8.60 23.03
CA GLY A 416 -4.52 8.85 23.65
C GLY A 416 -3.63 7.61 23.64
N ASP A 417 -2.54 7.62 24.42
CA ASP A 417 -1.60 6.50 24.55
C ASP A 417 -2.10 5.44 25.56
N VAL A 418 -3.16 4.76 25.15
CA VAL A 418 -3.79 3.65 25.89
C VAL A 418 -3.72 2.37 25.07
N ASP A 419 -3.96 1.22 25.71
CA ASP A 419 -4.05 -0.11 25.08
C ASP A 419 -5.49 -0.66 25.11
N ARG A 420 -6.43 0.15 25.61
CA ARG A 420 -7.83 -0.21 25.79
C ARG A 420 -8.70 1.03 25.75
N SER A 421 -9.87 0.90 25.15
CA SER A 421 -10.92 1.92 25.20
C SER A 421 -12.30 1.30 25.27
N VAL A 422 -13.23 2.00 25.93
CA VAL A 422 -14.65 1.64 26.01
C VAL A 422 -15.45 2.61 25.15
N LEU A 423 -16.22 2.06 24.20
CA LEU A 423 -17.19 2.79 23.40
C LEU A 423 -18.56 2.67 24.08
N ALA A 424 -18.90 3.66 24.89
CA ALA A 424 -20.20 3.74 25.56
C ALA A 424 -21.33 3.82 24.53
N HIS A 425 -22.39 3.02 24.74
CA HIS A 425 -23.58 2.97 23.90
C HIS A 425 -23.32 2.57 22.43
N VAL A 426 -22.23 1.85 22.18
CA VAL A 426 -21.96 1.21 20.89
C VAL A 426 -21.98 -0.29 21.10
N VAL A 427 -23.06 -0.93 20.66
CA VAL A 427 -23.30 -2.37 20.82
C VAL A 427 -22.40 -3.16 19.88
N ILE A 428 -21.79 -4.22 20.41
CA ILE A 428 -20.81 -5.04 19.68
C ILE A 428 -21.41 -5.75 18.45
N ASP A 429 -22.70 -6.10 18.52
CA ASP A 429 -23.41 -6.86 17.48
C ASP A 429 -23.81 -6.00 16.27
N ASP A 430 -23.88 -4.68 16.44
CA ASP A 430 -24.42 -3.76 15.43
C ASP A 430 -23.34 -3.13 14.53
N ALA A 431 -22.06 -3.30 14.87
CA ALA A 431 -20.95 -2.62 14.22
C ALA A 431 -19.70 -3.50 14.08
N PHE A 432 -18.86 -3.16 13.09
CA PHE A 432 -17.48 -3.60 13.05
C PHE A 432 -16.57 -2.56 13.71
N PHE A 433 -15.48 -3.02 14.31
CA PHE A 433 -14.53 -2.20 15.04
C PHE A 433 -13.13 -2.34 14.47
N GLY A 434 -12.27 -1.38 14.76
CA GLY A 434 -10.85 -1.48 14.44
C GLY A 434 -10.00 -0.46 15.18
N VAL A 435 -8.69 -0.62 15.11
CA VAL A 435 -7.74 0.28 15.77
C VAL A 435 -6.65 0.69 14.79
N SER A 436 -6.24 1.94 14.87
CA SER A 436 -5.06 2.47 14.17
C SER A 436 -4.15 3.19 15.17
N ALA A 437 -2.86 3.23 14.86
CA ALA A 437 -1.86 3.96 15.62
C ALA A 437 -1.54 5.29 14.95
N VAL A 438 -1.31 6.34 15.75
CA VAL A 438 -1.00 7.69 15.30
C VAL A 438 0.35 8.09 15.87
N SER A 439 1.29 8.54 15.03
CA SER A 439 2.59 9.06 15.48
C SER A 439 2.47 10.47 16.06
N ALA A 440 3.51 10.95 16.75
CA ALA A 440 3.54 12.30 17.33
C ALA A 440 3.38 13.42 16.28
N ASP A 441 3.84 13.17 15.06
CA ASP A 441 3.70 14.07 13.91
C ASP A 441 2.40 13.84 13.13
N GLY A 442 1.51 12.93 13.56
CA GLY A 442 0.16 12.81 12.99
C GLY A 442 0.04 11.90 11.76
N TYR A 443 0.99 11.00 11.51
CA TYR A 443 0.81 9.92 10.52
C TYR A 443 0.03 8.75 11.16
N GLU A 444 -1.00 8.28 10.46
CA GLU A 444 -1.90 7.21 10.92
C GLU A 444 -1.65 5.90 10.14
N SER A 445 -1.60 4.78 10.86
CA SER A 445 -1.52 3.44 10.27
C SER A 445 -2.86 3.03 9.64
N PRO A 446 -2.90 2.04 8.73
CA PRO A 446 -4.13 1.37 8.38
C PRO A 446 -4.88 0.86 9.62
N VAL A 447 -6.20 0.77 9.52
CA VAL A 447 -7.06 0.22 10.57
C VAL A 447 -6.93 -1.29 10.62
N VAL A 448 -6.71 -1.83 11.81
CA VAL A 448 -6.64 -3.26 12.08
C VAL A 448 -7.97 -3.73 12.65
N PHE A 449 -8.59 -4.69 11.97
CA PHE A 449 -9.80 -5.36 12.45
C PHE A 449 -9.46 -6.42 13.52
N PRO A 450 -10.34 -6.63 14.53
CA PRO A 450 -10.11 -7.61 15.60
C PRO A 450 -9.84 -9.04 15.13
N GLY A 451 -8.97 -9.74 15.88
CA GLY A 451 -8.67 -11.15 15.67
C GLY A 451 -7.80 -11.46 14.46
N ALA A 452 -7.74 -12.75 14.09
CA ALA A 452 -6.87 -13.23 13.03
C ALA A 452 -7.24 -12.68 11.64
N ALA A 453 -8.51 -12.35 11.41
CA ALA A 453 -8.99 -11.84 10.13
C ALA A 453 -8.33 -10.50 9.74
N GLY A 454 -8.12 -9.59 10.70
CA GLY A 454 -7.59 -8.25 10.43
C GLY A 454 -6.09 -8.06 10.69
N ARG A 455 -5.39 -9.07 11.20
CA ARG A 455 -3.97 -8.99 11.60
C ARG A 455 -3.06 -8.72 10.40
N PHE A 456 -2.29 -7.64 10.40
CA PHE A 456 -1.32 -7.31 9.31
C PHE A 456 -0.09 -8.24 9.28
N GLY A 457 0.32 -8.77 10.43
CA GLY A 457 1.43 -9.72 10.52
C GLY A 457 1.07 -11.15 10.12
N ARG A 458 2.10 -11.93 9.78
CA ARG A 458 2.01 -13.37 9.56
C ARG A 458 2.01 -14.13 10.88
N GLU A 459 1.30 -15.24 10.92
CA GLU A 459 1.48 -16.24 11.98
C GLU A 459 2.51 -17.25 11.49
N ALA A 460 3.53 -17.51 12.30
CA ALA A 460 4.44 -18.61 11.98
C ALA A 460 3.61 -19.90 11.92
N PRO A 461 3.83 -20.78 10.93
CA PRO A 461 3.16 -22.07 10.93
C PRO A 461 3.42 -22.77 12.26
N PRO A 462 2.43 -23.49 12.82
CA PRO A 462 2.62 -24.23 14.04
C PRO A 462 3.87 -25.11 13.89
N LYS A 463 4.77 -25.06 14.88
CA LYS A 463 5.95 -25.94 14.87
C LYS A 463 5.43 -27.39 14.84
N PRO A 464 6.03 -28.26 13.98
CA PRO A 464 5.57 -29.63 13.80
C PRO A 464 5.62 -30.45 15.09
#